data_AF-A0A535SRJ4-F1
#
_entry.id   AF-A0A535SRJ4-F1
#
_cell.length_a   1.000
_cell.length_b   1.000
_cell.length_c   1.000
_cell.angle_alpha   90.00
_cell.angle_beta   90.00
_cell.angle_gamma   90.00
#
_symmetry.space_group_name_H-M   'P 1'
#
loop_
_entity.id
_entity.type
_entity.pdbx_description
1 polymer ?
#
loop_
_entity_poly.entity_id
_entity_poly.type
_entity_poly.pdbx_seq_one_letter_code
_entity_poly.pdbx_strand_id
1 'polypeptide(L)'
;MAKRTASAKKQARAGARRAIRNRGARSEVKTLIVKARRSLTEGAEAAPTTLEAIRALDRAASKGILHSRNAARRKGRLAKQLAKVAVAAPPPAKGKKAAAAPAAKPAAKKK
;
A
#
# COMPACT_ATOMS: atom_id res chain seq x y z
N MET A 1 -26.83 -10.52 18.46
CA MET A 1 -28.09 -10.26 17.75
C MET A 1 -28.20 -11.21 16.54
N ALA A 2 -29.01 -12.26 16.65
CA ALA A 2 -29.21 -13.22 15.56
C ALA A 2 -29.87 -12.51 14.35
N LYS A 3 -29.30 -12.67 13.16
CA LYS A 3 -29.83 -12.03 11.94
C LYS A 3 -31.17 -12.70 11.56
N ARG A 4 -32.27 -11.94 11.61
CA ARG A 4 -33.65 -12.43 11.49
C ARG A 4 -34.03 -12.82 10.04
N THR A 5 -33.56 -12.07 9.03
CA THR A 5 -33.89 -12.30 7.61
C THR A 5 -32.91 -13.24 6.88
N ALA A 6 -33.38 -14.03 5.92
CA ALA A 6 -32.56 -14.98 5.15
C ALA A 6 -31.36 -14.35 4.43
N SER A 7 -31.56 -13.15 3.83
CA SER A 7 -30.51 -12.36 3.18
C SER A 7 -29.39 -11.98 4.16
N ALA A 8 -29.75 -11.54 5.36
CA ALA A 8 -28.83 -11.16 6.41
C ALA A 8 -28.00 -12.37 6.92
N LYS A 9 -28.61 -13.55 7.08
CA LYS A 9 -27.90 -14.81 7.40
C LYS A 9 -26.89 -15.20 6.29
N LYS A 10 -27.25 -15.04 5.02
CA LYS A 10 -26.33 -15.25 3.88
C LYS A 10 -25.14 -14.28 3.94
N GLN A 11 -25.38 -12.99 4.19
CA GLN A 11 -24.32 -11.99 4.29
C GLN A 11 -23.39 -12.25 5.49
N ALA A 12 -23.89 -12.75 6.62
CA ALA A 12 -23.03 -13.15 7.75
C ALA A 12 -22.05 -14.26 7.36
N ARG A 13 -22.53 -15.32 6.70
CA ARG A 13 -21.70 -16.43 6.23
C ARG A 13 -20.64 -15.96 5.23
N ALA A 14 -21.03 -15.10 4.28
CA ALA A 14 -20.10 -14.52 3.31
C ALA A 14 -19.04 -13.62 3.99
N GLY A 15 -19.46 -12.80 4.96
CA GLY A 15 -18.59 -11.94 5.75
C GLY A 15 -17.54 -12.73 6.53
N ALA A 16 -17.94 -13.80 7.21
CA ALA A 16 -17.02 -14.68 7.95
C ALA A 16 -15.95 -15.29 7.02
N ARG A 17 -16.37 -15.82 5.86
CA ARG A 17 -15.45 -16.39 4.85
C ARG A 17 -14.48 -15.35 4.29
N ARG A 18 -14.92 -14.11 4.08
CA ARG A 18 -14.06 -12.99 3.64
C ARG A 18 -13.11 -12.57 4.75
N ALA A 19 -13.56 -12.53 6.00
CA ALA A 19 -12.75 -12.14 7.15
C ALA A 19 -11.56 -13.08 7.37
N ILE A 20 -11.77 -14.39 7.25
CA ILE A 20 -10.70 -15.40 7.38
C ILE A 20 -9.60 -15.17 6.32
N ARG A 21 -9.99 -15.05 5.04
CA ARG A 21 -9.04 -14.77 3.94
C ARG A 21 -8.32 -13.44 4.11
N ASN A 22 -9.06 -12.40 4.47
CA ASN A 22 -8.50 -11.06 4.65
C ASN A 22 -7.58 -10.97 5.86
N ARG A 23 -7.80 -11.78 6.91
CA ARG A 23 -6.93 -11.82 8.08
C ARG A 23 -5.51 -12.22 7.69
N GLY A 24 -5.36 -13.33 6.95
CA GLY A 24 -4.06 -13.81 6.49
C GLY A 24 -3.31 -12.81 5.60
N ALA A 25 -4.00 -12.26 4.59
CA ALA A 25 -3.41 -11.26 3.70
C ALA A 25 -3.02 -9.96 4.45
N ARG A 26 -3.82 -9.54 5.44
CA ARG A 26 -3.50 -8.36 6.26
C ARG A 26 -2.31 -8.61 7.19
N SER A 27 -2.21 -9.79 7.79
CA SER A 27 -1.07 -10.14 8.64
C SER A 27 0.22 -10.21 7.84
N GLU A 28 0.19 -10.86 6.67
CA GLU A 28 1.36 -10.94 5.77
C GLU A 28 1.87 -9.55 5.39
N VAL A 29 1.00 -8.66 4.91
CA VAL A 29 1.36 -7.28 4.57
C VAL A 29 1.92 -6.54 5.79
N LYS A 30 1.34 -6.73 6.98
CA LYS A 30 1.83 -6.09 8.22
C LYS A 30 3.24 -6.59 8.55
N THR A 31 3.49 -7.89 8.45
CA THR A 31 4.80 -8.50 8.70
C THR A 31 5.85 -7.96 7.74
N LEU A 32 5.56 -7.89 6.44
CA LEU A 32 6.49 -7.35 5.45
C LEU A 32 6.80 -5.87 5.68
N ILE A 33 5.81 -5.07 6.09
CA ILE A 33 6.04 -3.66 6.46
C ILE A 33 6.96 -3.55 7.68
N VAL A 34 6.76 -4.41 8.69
CA VAL A 34 7.63 -4.42 9.88
C VAL A 34 9.04 -4.86 9.51
N LYS A 35 9.19 -5.89 8.67
CA LYS A 35 10.49 -6.34 8.15
C LYS A 35 11.21 -5.21 7.42
N ALA A 36 10.56 -4.57 6.45
CA ALA A 36 11.14 -3.44 5.72
C ALA A 36 11.58 -2.29 6.63
N ARG A 37 10.78 -1.97 7.68
CA ARG A 37 11.15 -0.94 8.65
C ARG A 37 12.37 -1.29 9.50
N ARG A 38 12.52 -2.58 9.88
CA ARG A 38 13.69 -3.06 10.61
C ARG A 38 14.95 -3.05 9.73
N SER A 39 14.83 -3.51 8.48
CA SER A 39 15.94 -3.45 7.52
C SER A 39 16.39 -2.01 7.23
N LEU A 40 15.48 -1.04 7.27
CA LEU A 40 15.81 0.39 7.16
C LEU A 40 16.61 0.92 8.36
N THR A 41 16.47 0.34 9.56
CA THR A 41 17.25 0.76 10.75
C THR A 41 18.58 0.02 10.85
N GLU A 42 18.62 -1.25 10.44
CA GLU A 42 19.80 -2.11 10.53
C GLU A 42 20.76 -1.95 9.33
N GLY A 43 20.31 -1.32 8.23
CA GLY A 43 21.14 -0.97 7.07
C GLY A 43 21.39 -2.12 6.08
N ALA A 44 21.22 -3.38 6.50
CA ALA A 44 21.29 -4.53 5.62
C ALA A 44 19.94 -4.77 4.89
N GLU A 45 20.00 -4.94 3.56
CA GLU A 45 18.87 -5.33 2.71
C GLU A 45 17.62 -4.41 2.73
N ALA A 46 17.80 -3.12 3.05
CA ALA A 46 16.69 -2.16 3.08
C ALA A 46 15.95 -2.02 1.73
N ALA A 47 16.68 -2.05 0.61
CA ALA A 47 16.09 -1.93 -0.73
C ALA A 47 15.21 -3.13 -1.15
N PRO A 48 15.70 -4.39 -1.15
CA PRO A 48 14.89 -5.53 -1.57
C PRO A 48 13.68 -5.76 -0.66
N THR A 49 13.84 -5.66 0.66
CA THR A 49 12.74 -5.83 1.62
C THR A 49 11.66 -4.75 1.47
N THR A 50 12.04 -3.52 1.14
CA THR A 50 11.09 -2.44 0.85
C THR A 50 10.31 -2.71 -0.45
N LEU A 51 10.96 -3.24 -1.49
CA LEU A 51 10.29 -3.61 -2.74
C LEU A 51 9.28 -4.74 -2.54
N GLU A 52 9.61 -5.76 -1.74
CA GLU A 52 8.68 -6.83 -1.37
C GLU A 52 7.45 -6.28 -0.65
N ALA A 53 7.65 -5.40 0.33
CA ALA A 53 6.56 -4.76 1.07
C ALA A 53 5.65 -3.93 0.15
N ILE A 54 6.22 -3.22 -0.83
CA ILE A 54 5.46 -2.45 -1.82
C ILE A 54 4.64 -3.39 -2.72
N ARG A 55 5.23 -4.47 -3.23
CA ARG A 55 4.53 -5.47 -4.05
C ARG A 55 3.34 -6.08 -3.30
N ALA A 56 3.53 -6.41 -2.02
CA ALA A 56 2.45 -6.95 -1.18
C ALA A 56 1.33 -5.93 -0.93
N LEU A 57 1.67 -4.65 -0.71
CA LEU A 57 0.68 -3.57 -0.57
C LEU A 57 -0.17 -3.40 -1.83
N ASP A 58 0.46 -3.39 -3.00
CA ASP A 58 -0.22 -3.20 -4.27
C ASP A 58 -1.12 -4.42 -4.61
N ARG A 59 -0.67 -5.65 -4.31
CA ARG A 59 -1.50 -6.87 -4.42
C ARG A 59 -2.68 -6.88 -3.46
N ALA A 60 -2.52 -6.35 -2.24
CA ALA A 60 -3.62 -6.27 -1.28
C ALA A 60 -4.65 -5.19 -1.66
N ALA A 61 -4.20 -4.12 -2.34
CA ALA A 61 -5.05 -3.08 -2.87
C ALA A 61 -5.88 -3.57 -4.07
N SER A 62 -5.26 -4.29 -5.01
CA SER A 62 -5.97 -4.83 -6.19
C SER A 62 -7.06 -5.83 -5.79
N LYS A 63 -6.83 -6.62 -4.72
CA LYS A 63 -7.82 -7.54 -4.15
C LYS A 63 -8.90 -6.84 -3.29
N GLY A 64 -8.85 -5.52 -3.13
CA GLY A 64 -9.80 -4.76 -2.30
C GLY A 64 -9.71 -5.03 -0.79
N ILE A 65 -8.62 -5.67 -0.32
CA ILE A 65 -8.42 -6.00 1.09
C ILE A 65 -7.99 -4.75 1.87
N LEU A 66 -7.19 -3.91 1.22
CA LEU A 66 -6.80 -2.57 1.65
C LEU A 66 -7.32 -1.54 0.65
N HIS A 67 -7.79 -0.41 1.16
CA HIS A 67 -8.19 0.71 0.30
C HIS A 67 -6.96 1.27 -0.45
N SER A 68 -7.13 1.65 -1.72
CA SER A 68 -6.06 2.19 -2.58
C SER A 68 -5.27 3.33 -1.93
N ARG A 69 -5.98 4.30 -1.35
CA ARG A 69 -5.38 5.40 -0.58
C ARG A 69 -4.57 4.94 0.64
N ASN A 70 -4.98 3.86 1.32
CA ASN A 70 -4.23 3.32 2.45
C ASN A 70 -2.94 2.64 1.98
N ALA A 71 -2.99 1.90 0.87
CA ALA A 71 -1.81 1.32 0.24
C ALA A 71 -0.84 2.42 -0.23
N ALA A 72 -1.35 3.43 -0.95
CA ALA A 72 -0.56 4.57 -1.44
C ALA A 72 0.11 5.35 -0.29
N ARG A 73 -0.62 5.61 0.81
CA ARG A 73 -0.04 6.25 2.00
C ARG A 73 1.10 5.44 2.60
N ARG A 74 0.97 4.12 2.69
CA ARG A 74 2.01 3.23 3.25
C ARG A 74 3.22 3.14 2.32
N LYS A 75 3.00 2.99 1.02
CA LYS A 75 4.02 3.02 -0.03
C LYS A 75 4.83 4.31 0.01
N GLY A 76 4.16 5.46 0.06
CA GLY A 76 4.82 6.77 0.15
C GLY A 76 5.63 6.96 1.43
N ARG A 77 5.18 6.43 2.58
CA ARG A 77 5.96 6.48 3.83
C ARG A 77 7.23 5.64 3.74
N LEU A 78 7.15 4.40 3.23
CA LEU A 78 8.32 3.53 3.07
C LEU A 78 9.34 4.13 2.09
N ALA A 79 8.87 4.63 0.94
CA ALA A 79 9.74 5.27 -0.05
C ALA A 79 10.47 6.50 0.53
N LYS A 80 9.77 7.34 1.30
CA LYS A 80 10.38 8.49 1.98
C LYS A 80 11.43 8.07 3.01
N GLN A 81 11.21 6.98 3.74
CA GLN A 81 12.17 6.46 4.71
C GLN A 81 13.42 5.92 4.01
N LEU A 82 13.24 5.13 2.94
CA LEU A 82 14.35 4.61 2.15
C LEU A 82 15.19 5.73 1.53
N ALA A 83 14.55 6.77 0.97
CA ALA A 83 15.27 7.92 0.43
C ALA A 83 16.09 8.67 1.48
N LYS A 84 15.57 8.81 2.71
CA LYS A 84 16.32 9.44 3.81
C LYS A 84 17.56 8.64 4.20
N VAL A 85 17.45 7.32 4.28
CA VAL A 85 18.58 6.43 4.59
C VAL A 85 19.60 6.43 3.45
N ALA A 86 19.12 6.40 2.19
CA ALA A 86 19.99 6.42 1.02
C ALA A 86 20.79 7.74 0.88
N VAL A 87 20.23 8.89 1.27
CA VAL A 87 20.92 10.20 1.22
C VAL A 87 22.02 10.33 2.29
N ALA A 88 22.01 9.48 3.33
CA ALA A 88 23.10 9.40 4.30
C ALA A 88 24.35 8.67 3.76
N ALA A 89 24.22 7.97 2.63
CA ALA A 89 25.35 7.51 1.80
C ALA A 89 25.51 8.48 0.61
N PRO A 90 26.73 8.85 0.19
CA PRO A 90 26.96 9.96 -0.73
C PRO A 90 26.20 9.76 -2.07
N PRO A 91 25.61 10.83 -2.63
CA PRO A 91 24.73 10.71 -3.79
C PRO A 91 25.52 10.44 -5.08
N PRO A 92 25.19 9.40 -5.88
CA PRO A 92 25.52 9.44 -7.29
C PRO A 92 24.68 10.52 -7.98
N ALA A 93 25.39 11.33 -8.77
CA ALA A 93 24.99 12.55 -9.45
C ALA A 93 23.51 12.69 -9.88
N LYS A 94 22.97 13.88 -9.59
CA LYS A 94 21.70 14.41 -10.09
C LYS A 94 21.64 14.39 -11.62
N GLY A 95 20.80 13.54 -12.20
CA GLY A 95 20.30 13.68 -13.56
C GLY A 95 19.01 14.52 -13.59
N LYS A 96 19.09 15.76 -14.09
CA LYS A 96 17.94 16.61 -14.43
C LYS A 96 17.21 16.08 -15.67
N LYS A 97 15.89 15.92 -15.60
CA LYS A 97 14.82 16.23 -16.60
C LYS A 97 13.57 15.39 -16.25
N ALA A 98 12.34 15.86 -16.33
CA ALA A 98 11.77 17.13 -16.79
C ALA A 98 10.43 17.33 -16.08
N ALA A 99 10.08 18.61 -15.87
CA ALA A 99 8.72 19.02 -15.59
C ALA A 99 7.81 18.66 -16.77
N ALA A 100 6.64 18.09 -16.48
CA ALA A 100 5.48 18.12 -17.35
C ALA A 100 4.23 17.93 -16.50
N ALA A 101 3.72 19.04 -15.96
CA ALA A 101 2.31 19.15 -15.66
C ALA A 101 1.56 19.32 -16.98
N PRO A 102 0.44 18.61 -17.21
CA PRO A 102 -0.59 19.11 -18.09
C PRO A 102 -1.73 19.69 -17.25
N ALA A 103 -2.03 20.93 -17.62
CA ALA A 103 -3.03 21.82 -17.09
C ALA A 103 -4.45 21.24 -17.03
N ALA A 104 -5.19 21.76 -16.06
CA ALA A 104 -6.64 21.80 -16.06
C ALA A 104 -7.19 22.37 -17.38
N LYS A 105 -8.28 21.78 -17.87
CA LYS A 105 -9.25 22.42 -18.77
C LYS A 105 -10.68 21.97 -18.42
N PRO A 106 -11.68 22.80 -18.73
CA PRO A 106 -12.70 23.24 -17.77
C PRO A 106 -14.05 22.53 -17.93
N ALA A 107 -14.94 22.84 -16.98
CA ALA A 107 -16.37 22.56 -17.05
C ALA A 107 -16.96 22.92 -18.42
N ALA A 108 -17.72 21.99 -18.99
CA ALA A 108 -18.66 22.26 -20.07
C ALA A 108 -20.03 21.68 -19.68
N LYS A 109 -20.94 22.57 -19.29
CA LYS A 109 -22.38 22.36 -19.41
C LYS A 109 -22.71 22.20 -20.90
N LYS A 110 -23.54 21.22 -21.25
CA LYS A 110 -24.43 21.28 -22.42
C LYS A 110 -25.70 20.48 -22.13
N LYS A 111 -26.82 21.20 -22.30
CA LYS A 111 -28.25 20.84 -22.36
C LYS A 111 -28.73 19.59 -21.62
#